data_AF-A0A0S3TTP1-F1
#
_entry.id   AF-A0A0S3TTP1-F1
#
_cell.length_a   1.000
_cell.length_b   1.000
_cell.length_c   1.000
_cell.angle_alpha   90.00
_cell.angle_beta   90.00
_cell.angle_gamma   90.00
#
_symmetry.space_group_name_H-M   'P 1'
#
loop_
_entity.id
_entity.type
_entity.pdbx_description
1 polymer ?
#
loop_
_entity_poly.entity_id
_entity_poly.type
_entity_poly.pdbx_seq_one_letter_code
_entity_poly.pdbx_strand_id
1 'polypeptide(L)' 'MIGYWKLPETAAKTLVDGCIHTGDAGYFDEEGYIYICDRLKDIPKSKQQW' A
#
# COMPACT_ATOMS: atom_id res chain seq x y z
N MET A 1 -0.43 13.57 6.44
CA MET A 1 -1.06 12.77 7.51
C MET A 1 0.03 12.43 8.52
N ILE A 2 -0.20 12.60 9.83
CA ILE A 2 0.81 12.33 10.89
C ILE A 2 0.85 10.86 11.36
N GLY A 3 0.12 9.97 10.66
CA GLY A 3 -0.08 8.58 11.05
C GLY A 3 -1.42 8.34 11.76
N TYR A 4 -1.56 7.16 12.36
CA TYR A 4 -2.77 6.74 13.08
C TYR A 4 -2.85 7.35 14.49
N TRP A 5 -4.04 7.80 14.88
CA TRP A 5 -4.29 8.40 16.19
C TRP A 5 -4.04 7.40 17.32
N LYS A 6 -3.23 7.80 18.31
CA LYS A 6 -2.80 6.98 19.47
C LYS A 6 -2.15 5.63 19.10
N LEU A 7 -1.65 5.49 17.88
CA LEU A 7 -0.98 4.26 17.40
C LEU A 7 0.37 4.60 16.75
N PRO A 8 1.35 5.12 17.52
CA PRO A 8 2.62 5.59 16.99
C PRO A 8 3.46 4.46 16.35
N GLU A 9 3.40 3.24 16.90
CA GLU A 9 4.13 2.10 16.33
C GLU A 9 3.56 1.67 14.97
N THR A 10 2.23 1.63 14.84
CA THR A 10 1.57 1.32 13.57
C THR A 10 1.85 2.41 12.54
N ALA A 11 1.80 3.68 12.96
CA ALA A 11 2.15 4.82 12.11
C ALA A 11 3.57 4.70 11.53
N ALA A 12 4.55 4.34 12.37
CA ALA A 12 5.92 4.15 11.94
C ALA A 12 6.10 2.98 10.96
N LYS A 13 5.28 1.93 11.06
CA LYS A 13 5.30 0.79 10.12
C LYS A 13 4.64 1.10 8.78
N THR A 14 3.72 2.06 8.74
CA THR A 14 2.99 2.43 7.52
C THR A 14 3.75 3.46 6.68
N LEU A 15 4.60 4.26 7.31
CA LEU A 15 5.50 5.20 6.64
C LEU A 15 6.90 4.57 6.52
N VAL A 16 7.20 3.97 5.38
CA VAL A 16 8.49 3.33 5.09
C VAL A 16 9.19 4.15 4.02
N ASP A 17 10.43 4.56 4.28
CA ASP A 17 11.26 5.35 3.36
C ASP A 17 10.58 6.63 2.81
N GLY A 18 9.72 7.25 3.65
CA GLY A 18 8.95 8.45 3.28
C GLY A 18 7.68 8.17 2.46
N CYS A 19 7.39 6.91 2.14
CA CYS A 19 6.20 6.48 1.40
C CYS A 19 5.16 5.84 2.33
N ILE A 20 3.88 6.06 2.03
CA ILE A 20 2.76 5.42 2.72
C ILE A 20 2.36 4.14 1.97
N HIS A 21 2.43 3.00 2.66
CA HIS A 21 1.93 1.74 2.12
C HIS A 21 0.40 1.65 2.32
N THR A 22 -0.39 1.98 1.29
CA THR A 22 -1.87 2.04 1.38
C THR A 22 -2.54 0.66 1.48
N GLY A 23 -1.85 -0.38 1.00
CA GLY A 23 -2.38 -1.74 0.91
C GLY A 23 -3.25 -1.98 -0.33
N ASP A 24 -3.24 -1.06 -1.29
CA ASP A 24 -3.90 -1.20 -2.59
C ASP A 24 -2.92 -1.76 -3.63
N ALA A 25 -3.41 -2.69 -4.46
CA ALA A 25 -2.70 -3.17 -5.63
C ALA A 25 -3.14 -2.35 -6.85
N GLY A 26 -2.16 -1.93 -7.65
CA GLY A 26 -2.42 -1.19 -8.88
C GLY A 26 -1.24 -1.27 -9.84
N TYR A 27 -1.45 -0.79 -11.05
CA TYR A 27 -0.44 -0.72 -12.10
C TYR A 27 -0.55 0.59 -12.88
N PHE A 28 0.55 0.95 -13.55
CA PHE A 28 0.59 2.06 -14.50
C PHE A 28 0.41 1.54 -15.91
N ASP A 29 -0.30 2.29 -16.76
CA ASP A 29 -0.25 2.08 -18.20
C ASP A 29 0.91 2.84 -18.87
N GLU A 30 1.00 2.74 -20.19
CA GLU A 30 2.06 3.40 -20.99
C GLU A 30 1.92 4.93 -21.04
N GLU A 31 0.73 5.45 -20.77
CA GLU A 31 0.43 6.88 -20.75
C GLU A 31 0.61 7.50 -19.35
N GLY A 32 0.92 6.67 -18.34
CA GLY A 32 1.19 7.08 -16.96
C GLY A 32 -0.05 7.17 -16.08
N TYR A 33 -1.21 6.66 -16.52
CA TYR A 33 -2.39 6.55 -15.67
C TYR A 33 -2.25 5.40 -14.69
N ILE A 34 -2.76 5.61 -13.46
CA ILE A 34 -2.77 4.59 -12.42
C ILE A 34 -4.14 3.92 -12.33
N TYR A 35 -4.15 2.59 -12.28
CA TYR A 35 -5.34 1.78 -12.11
C TYR A 35 -5.27 1.03 -10.80
N ILE A 36 -6.32 1.15 -9.98
CA ILE A 36 -6.45 0.40 -8.71
C ILE A 36 -7.27 -0.85 -8.98
N CYS A 37 -6.71 -2.02 -8.67
CA CYS A 37 -7.29 -3.31 -9.00
C CYS A 37 -7.96 -3.99 -7.81
N ASP A 38 -7.26 -4.06 -6.68
CA ASP A 38 -7.68 -4.86 -5.52
C ASP A 38 -6.95 -4.43 -4.24
N ARG A 39 -7.28 -5.06 -3.11
CA ARG A 39 -6.57 -4.91 -1.84
C ARG A 39 -5.58 -6.04 -1.65
N LEU A 40 -4.35 -5.71 -1.24
CA LEU A 40 -3.32 -6.72 -0.94
C LEU A 40 -3.77 -7.75 0.09
N LYS A 41 -4.63 -7.38 1.05
CA LYS A 41 -5.17 -8.31 2.06
C LYS A 41 -6.10 -9.38 1.49
N ASP A 42 -6.72 -9.12 0.34
CA ASP A 42 -7.71 -9.99 -0.29
C ASP A 42 -7.04 -10.94 -1.31
N ILE A 43 -5.79 -10.64 -1.71
CA ILE A 43 -4.95 -11.51 -2.54
C ILE A 43 -4.35 -12.63 -1.66
N PRO A 44 -4.43 -13.91 -2.05
CA PRO A 44 -3.76 -15.00 -1.34
C PRO A 44 -2.26 -14.72 -1.22
N LYS A 45 -1.67 -14.91 -0.03
CA LYS A 45 -0.25 -14.62 0.22
C LYS A 45 0.72 -15.32 -0.74
N SER A 46 0.35 -16.49 -1.25
CA SER A 46 1.13 -17.22 -2.25
C SER A 46 1.26 -16.47 -3.58
N LYS A 47 0.40 -15.48 -3.85
CA LYS A 47 0.41 -14.64 -5.04
C LYS A 47 0.85 -13.20 -4.77
N GLN A 48 1.30 -12.88 -3.56
CA GLN A 48 1.84 -11.56 -3.20
C GLN A 48 3.36 -11.45 -3.42
N GLN A 49 4.02 -12.53 -3.86
CA GLN A 49 5.43 -12.55 -4.24
C GLN A 49 5.53 -12.45 -5.78
N TRP A 50 5.52 -11.22 -6.28
CA TRP A 50 5.95 -10.86 -7.63
C TRP A 50 6.96 -9.73 -7.52
#